data_AF-A0A2R7STK9-F1
#
_entry.id   AF-A0A2R7STK9-F1
#
_cell.length_a   1.000
_cell.length_b   1.000
_cell.length_c   1.000
_cell.angle_alpha   90.00
_cell.angle_beta   90.00
_cell.angle_gamma   90.00
#
_symmetry.space_group_name_H-M   'P 1'
#
loop_
_entity.id
_entity.type
_entity.pdbx_description
1 polymer ?
#
loop_
_entity_poly.entity_id
_entity_poly.type
_entity_poly.pdbx_seq_one_letter_code
_entity_poly.pdbx_strand_id
1 'polypeptide(L)'
;MLKDHSDPGVGASSPNSAKAGRYRQDLQPLHAVQIADALLRIKTVTQATGLSAATLYRKLAAGEFPEPVRLGTRCTRWKAADVRAWIQAQGGAQ
;
A
#
# COMPACT_ATOMS: atom_id res chain seq x y z
N MET A 1 47.27 26.37 -6.67
CA MET A 1 46.87 25.08 -6.08
C MET A 1 46.54 25.39 -4.63
N LEU A 2 45.35 25.21 -4.07
CA LEU A 2 44.19 24.38 -4.38
C LEU A 2 42.95 25.13 -3.83
N LYS A 3 41.83 25.10 -4.56
CA LYS A 3 40.54 25.58 -4.06
C LYS A 3 39.99 24.54 -3.10
N ASP A 4 39.67 24.92 -1.88
CA ASP A 4 38.69 24.19 -1.09
C ASP A 4 37.71 25.19 -0.47
N HIS A 5 36.62 25.41 -1.21
CA HIS A 5 35.43 26.05 -0.70
C HIS A 5 34.81 25.11 0.34
N SER A 6 35.02 25.41 1.62
CA SER A 6 34.23 24.80 2.68
C SER A 6 32.85 25.49 2.69
N ASP A 7 31.94 24.97 1.89
CA ASP A 7 30.52 25.37 1.87
C ASP A 7 29.80 24.77 3.09
N PRO A 8 29.22 25.59 4.00
CA PRO A 8 28.43 25.08 5.12
C PRO A 8 26.96 24.98 4.70
N GLY A 9 26.48 23.78 4.35
CA GLY A 9 25.05 23.65 4.04
C GLY A 9 24.60 22.25 3.71
N VAL A 10 24.11 21.51 4.70
CA VAL A 10 22.88 20.70 4.60
C VAL A 10 22.45 20.28 6.01
N GLY A 11 22.08 21.27 6.83
CA GLY A 11 21.06 21.06 7.84
C GLY A 11 19.72 20.96 7.11
N ALA A 12 19.33 19.76 6.70
CA ALA A 12 17.98 19.54 6.20
C ALA A 12 17.00 19.62 7.38
N SER A 13 16.69 20.85 7.75
CA SER A 13 15.47 21.24 8.44
C SER A 13 14.30 20.72 7.62
N SER A 14 13.79 19.54 7.98
CA SER A 14 12.49 19.09 7.49
C SER A 14 11.45 20.05 8.08
N PRO A 15 10.66 20.77 7.25
CA PRO A 15 9.91 21.91 7.73
C PRO A 15 8.71 21.51 8.60
N ASN A 16 8.49 22.35 9.60
CA ASN A 16 7.36 22.44 10.51
C ASN A 16 5.98 22.29 9.82
N SER A 17 5.06 21.57 10.46
CA SER A 17 3.61 21.67 10.19
C SER A 17 2.80 21.21 11.41
N ALA A 18 2.78 22.06 12.45
CA ALA A 18 1.80 21.95 13.52
C ALA A 18 0.37 22.18 12.99
N LYS A 19 -0.58 21.34 13.45
CA LYS A 19 -2.05 21.35 13.24
C LYS A 19 -2.59 20.74 11.93
N ALA A 20 -2.44 19.42 11.76
CA ALA A 20 -3.29 18.63 10.87
C ALA A 20 -4.09 17.59 11.69
N GLY A 21 -5.41 17.70 11.72
CA GLY A 21 -6.27 16.69 12.34
C GLY A 21 -6.14 15.34 11.64
N ARG A 22 -5.65 14.32 12.36
CA ARG A 22 -5.93 12.87 12.25
C ARG A 22 -6.31 12.28 10.87
N TYR A 23 -5.55 12.56 9.81
CA TYR A 23 -5.61 11.77 8.57
C TYR A 23 -4.32 12.03 7.77
N ARG A 24 -3.81 11.01 7.05
CA ARG A 24 -2.74 11.07 6.02
C ARG A 24 -1.33 10.57 6.37
N GLN A 25 -1.17 9.44 7.07
CA GLN A 25 0.14 8.76 7.04
C GLN A 25 0.11 7.24 7.21
N ASP A 26 -0.97 6.59 6.78
CA ASP A 26 -1.16 5.15 6.99
C ASP A 26 -1.46 4.35 5.71
N LEU A 27 -1.19 4.95 4.54
CA LEU A 27 -1.11 4.19 3.30
C LEU A 27 0.16 3.34 3.37
N GLN A 28 0.00 2.02 3.43
CA GLN A 28 1.14 1.14 3.17
C GLN A 28 1.66 1.48 1.77
N PRO A 29 2.99 1.59 1.60
CA PRO A 29 3.55 1.91 0.30
C PRO A 29 3.18 0.82 -0.70
N LEU A 30 2.91 1.20 -1.95
CA LEU A 30 2.45 0.25 -2.97
C LEU A 30 3.46 -0.88 -3.25
N HIS A 31 4.75 -0.65 -3.00
CA HIS A 31 5.77 -1.70 -3.09
C HIS A 31 5.54 -2.86 -2.09
N ALA A 32 4.74 -2.66 -1.04
CA ALA A 32 4.35 -3.74 -0.13
C ALA A 32 3.60 -4.86 -0.87
N VAL A 33 2.95 -4.55 -2.01
CA VAL A 33 2.32 -5.56 -2.88
C VAL A 33 3.37 -6.53 -3.44
N GLN A 34 4.63 -6.13 -3.59
CA GLN A 34 5.69 -6.98 -4.14
C GLN A 34 6.26 -7.99 -3.12
N ILE A 35 6.10 -7.73 -1.83
CA ILE A 35 6.60 -8.58 -0.74
C ILE A 35 5.59 -9.70 -0.50
N ALA A 36 5.91 -10.95 -0.83
CA ALA A 36 4.95 -12.06 -0.80
C ALA A 36 4.23 -12.22 0.55
N ASP A 37 4.96 -12.11 1.65
CA ASP A 37 4.46 -12.28 3.03
C ASP A 37 3.80 -11.01 3.60
N ALA A 38 3.75 -9.91 2.84
CA ALA A 38 3.14 -8.68 3.33
C ALA A 38 1.62 -8.82 3.45
N LEU A 39 1.09 -8.32 4.57
CA LEU A 39 -0.34 -8.23 4.81
C LEU A 39 -0.85 -6.83 4.48
N LEU A 40 -1.59 -6.74 3.38
CA LEU A 40 -2.11 -5.53 2.77
C LEU A 40 -3.41 -5.05 3.44
N ARG A 41 -3.51 -3.74 3.61
CA ARG A 41 -4.76 -3.07 3.99
C ARG A 41 -5.67 -2.90 2.78
N ILE A 42 -6.98 -2.78 3.02
CA ILE A 42 -7.96 -2.59 1.95
C ILE A 42 -7.62 -1.41 1.02
N LYS A 43 -7.14 -0.28 1.57
CA LYS A 43 -6.72 0.89 0.76
C LYS A 43 -5.62 0.54 -0.24
N THR A 44 -4.62 -0.24 0.18
CA THR A 44 -3.52 -0.68 -0.68
C THR A 44 -4.02 -1.69 -1.71
N VAL A 45 -4.91 -2.61 -1.33
CA VAL A 45 -5.52 -3.56 -2.26
C VAL A 45 -6.36 -2.84 -3.32
N THR A 46 -7.14 -1.83 -2.94
CA THR A 46 -7.94 -1.03 -3.89
C THR A 46 -7.04 -0.24 -4.85
N GLN A 47 -5.90 0.26 -4.37
CA GLN A 47 -4.93 0.94 -5.23
C GLN A 47 -4.21 -0.02 -6.17
N ALA A 48 -3.88 -1.23 -5.69
CA ALA A 48 -3.19 -2.25 -6.47
C ALA A 48 -4.07 -2.84 -7.58
N THR A 49 -5.37 -3.02 -7.29
CA THR A 49 -6.33 -3.63 -8.23
C THR A 49 -7.08 -2.62 -9.09
N GLY A 50 -7.03 -1.32 -8.74
CA GLY A 50 -7.84 -0.28 -9.38
C GLY A 50 -9.34 -0.37 -9.08
N LEU A 51 -9.75 -1.30 -8.21
CA LEU A 51 -11.15 -1.50 -7.83
C LEU A 51 -11.49 -0.68 -6.60
N SER A 52 -12.73 -0.17 -6.54
CA SER A 52 -13.25 0.42 -5.31
C SER A 52 -13.47 -0.65 -4.24
N ALA A 53 -13.41 -0.26 -2.96
CA ALA A 53 -13.65 -1.18 -1.84
C ALA A 53 -15.01 -1.89 -1.95
N ALA A 54 -16.05 -1.18 -2.39
CA ALA A 54 -17.37 -1.77 -2.59
C ALA A 54 -17.35 -2.87 -3.66
N THR A 55 -16.64 -2.66 -4.78
CA THR A 55 -16.48 -3.68 -5.82
C THR A 55 -15.69 -4.88 -5.31
N LEU A 56 -14.65 -4.66 -4.53
CA LEU A 56 -13.88 -5.73 -3.91
C LEU A 56 -14.77 -6.58 -3.00
N TYR A 57 -15.59 -5.97 -2.14
CA TYR A 57 -16.52 -6.71 -1.28
C TYR A 57 -17.58 -7.47 -2.08
N ARG A 58 -18.07 -6.94 -3.21
CA ARG A 58 -18.97 -7.69 -4.10
C ARG A 58 -18.28 -8.92 -4.69
N LYS A 59 -17.04 -8.78 -5.17
CA LYS A 59 -16.26 -9.89 -5.71
C LYS A 59 -15.91 -10.92 -4.63
N LEU A 60 -15.64 -10.46 -3.42
CA LEU A 60 -15.43 -11.34 -2.27
C LEU A 60 -16.69 -12.14 -1.95
N ALA A 61 -17.86 -11.50 -1.96
CA ALA A 61 -19.14 -12.19 -1.78
C ALA A 61 -19.46 -13.17 -2.92
N ALA A 62 -18.97 -12.89 -4.14
CA ALA A 62 -19.08 -13.79 -5.29
C ALA A 62 -18.01 -14.90 -5.31
N GLY A 63 -17.05 -14.90 -4.38
CA GLY A 63 -15.93 -15.86 -4.38
C GLY A 63 -14.89 -15.63 -5.49
N GLU A 64 -14.94 -14.48 -6.17
CA GLU A 64 -14.04 -14.12 -7.28
C GLU A 64 -12.75 -13.42 -6.81
N PHE A 65 -12.63 -13.12 -5.52
CA PHE A 65 -11.49 -12.39 -4.95
C PHE A 65 -10.89 -13.19 -3.79
N PRO A 66 -9.55 -13.16 -3.59
CA PRO A 66 -8.91 -13.89 -2.50
C PRO A 66 -9.48 -13.54 -1.13
N GLU A 67 -9.67 -14.58 -0.31
CA GLU A 67 -10.19 -14.42 1.04
C GLU A 67 -9.23 -13.61 1.91
N PRO A 68 -9.74 -12.68 2.73
CA PRO A 68 -8.91 -11.95 3.65
C PRO A 68 -8.53 -12.76 4.89
N VAL A 69 -7.31 -12.56 5.35
CA VAL A 69 -6.81 -13.00 6.65
C VAL A 69 -7.36 -12.09 7.75
N ARG A 70 -8.12 -12.67 8.69
CA ARG A 70 -8.62 -11.98 9.89
C ARG A 70 -7.58 -12.07 10.99
N LEU A 71 -6.92 -10.96 11.30
CA LEU A 71 -5.94 -10.85 12.41
C LEU A 71 -6.61 -10.51 13.75
N GLY A 72 -7.87 -10.10 13.73
CA GLY A 72 -8.66 -9.80 14.92
C GLY A 72 -10.05 -9.25 14.55
N THR A 73 -10.83 -8.86 15.56
CA THR A 73 -12.25 -8.48 15.40
C THR A 73 -12.47 -7.34 14.40
N ARG A 74 -11.53 -6.40 14.27
CA ARG A 74 -11.58 -5.26 13.35
C ARG A 74 -10.41 -5.19 12.39
N CYS A 75 -9.58 -6.22 12.32
CA CYS A 75 -8.36 -6.20 11.52
C CYS A 75 -8.40 -7.32 10.47
N THR A 76 -8.74 -6.90 9.25
CA THR A 76 -8.83 -7.76 8.07
C THR A 76 -7.76 -7.33 7.08
N ARG A 77 -6.93 -8.26 6.61
CA ARG A 77 -5.84 -8.00 5.67
C ARG A 77 -5.77 -9.05 4.57
N TRP A 78 -5.11 -8.73 3.47
CA TRP A 78 -4.89 -9.66 2.36
C TRP A 78 -3.41 -9.97 2.24
N LYS A 79 -3.06 -11.23 1.94
CA LYS A 79 -1.68 -11.53 1.57
C LYS A 79 -1.38 -10.90 0.21
N ALA A 80 -0.24 -10.26 0.10
CA ALA A 80 0.22 -9.65 -1.13
C ALA A 80 0.40 -10.68 -2.25
N ALA A 81 0.87 -11.89 -1.92
CA ALA A 81 0.97 -13.00 -2.88
C ALA A 81 -0.39 -13.34 -3.52
N ASP A 82 -1.45 -13.46 -2.73
CA ASP A 82 -2.79 -13.83 -3.22
C ASP A 82 -3.38 -12.72 -4.11
N VAL A 83 -3.22 -11.46 -3.70
CA VAL A 83 -3.66 -10.30 -4.51
C VAL A 83 -2.89 -10.23 -5.82
N ARG A 84 -1.57 -10.48 -5.81
CA ARG A 84 -0.76 -10.54 -7.04
C ARG A 84 -1.19 -11.68 -7.95
N ALA A 85 -1.39 -12.89 -7.41
CA ALA A 85 -1.85 -14.04 -8.18
C ALA A 85 -3.20 -13.73 -8.85
N TRP A 86 -4.12 -13.10 -8.13
CA TRP A 86 -5.38 -12.64 -8.69
C TRP A 86 -5.20 -11.61 -9.82
N ILE A 87 -4.37 -10.58 -9.63
CA ILE A 87 -4.09 -9.58 -10.67
C ILE A 87 -3.51 -10.25 -11.93
N GLN A 88 -2.58 -11.20 -11.77
CA GLN A 88 -2.02 -11.95 -12.89
C GLN A 88 -3.08 -12.81 -13.59
N ALA A 89 -3.99 -13.44 -12.85
CA ALA A 89 -5.10 -14.20 -13.42
C ALA A 89 -6.09 -13.33 -14.20
N GLN A 90 -6.27 -12.06 -13.83
CA GLN A 90 -7.11 -11.11 -14.58
C GLN A 90 -6.40 -10.53 -15.83
N GLY A 91 -5.08 -10.33 -15.75
CA GLY A 91 -4.25 -9.83 -16.84
C GLY A 91 -3.82 -10.91 -17.84
N GLY A 92 -3.97 -12.20 -17.50
CA GLY A 92 -3.58 -13.37 -18.30
C GLY A 92 -4.52 -13.70 -19.48
N ALA A 93 -5.14 -12.70 -20.09
CA ALA A 93 -5.65 -12.79 -21.46
C ALA A 93 -4.74 -11.95 -22.37
N GLN A 94 -3.48 -12.36 -22.50
CA GLN A 94 -2.56 -11.95 -23.57
C GLN A 94 -1.68 -13.13 -23.96
#